data_AF-A0A818IQN5-F1
#
_entry.id   AF-A0A818IQN5-F1
#
_cell.length_a   1.000
_cell.length_b   1.000
_cell.length_c   1.000
_cell.angle_alpha   90.00
_cell.angle_beta   90.00
_cell.angle_gamma   90.00
#
_symmetry.space_group_name_H-M   'P 1'
#
loop_
_entity.id
_entity.type
_entity.pdbx_description
1 polymer ?
#
loop_
_entity_poly.entity_id
_entity_poly.type
_entity_poly.pdbx_seq_one_letter_code
_entity_poly.pdbx_strand_id
1 'polypeptide(L)'
;NIQIKKPLLEHHIQIVGFDEKMLVLQSLRLLKRPIVHEHDENDYRFLVKDGEEIRPDQRIEALFSIMNDLYHDDANFISMSTKLGIVEWLDNTRPLKELIEESYTNSEHDIITQGQHSIKLYQEYVINNFQKPKPTAKSTSNTIMYAEVFVSLTKIQVEEDFKKIQSVVPSDLLRRAYYKIANSHEELYTLRR
;
A
#
# COMPACT_ATOMS: atom_id res chain seq x y z
N ASN A 1 4.99 36.67 -9.05
CA ASN A 1 4.04 36.68 -10.18
C ASN A 1 4.04 35.32 -10.84
N ILE A 2 3.20 34.39 -10.38
CA ILE A 2 3.00 33.11 -11.07
C ILE A 2 2.12 33.44 -12.28
N GLN A 3 2.69 33.50 -13.49
CA GLN A 3 1.91 33.57 -14.72
C GLN A 3 1.17 32.24 -14.88
N ILE A 4 -0.14 32.24 -14.63
CA ILE A 4 -1.01 31.12 -14.99
C ILE A 4 -1.06 31.10 -16.53
N LYS A 5 -0.28 30.22 -17.15
CA LYS A 5 -0.37 29.97 -18.59
C LYS A 5 -1.76 29.42 -18.90
N LYS A 6 -2.42 29.98 -19.91
CA LYS A 6 -3.71 29.48 -20.39
C LYS A 6 -3.51 28.06 -20.92
N PRO A 7 -4.36 27.08 -20.55
CA PRO A 7 -4.25 25.73 -21.10
C PRO A 7 -4.49 25.75 -22.61
N LEU A 8 -3.67 25.01 -23.34
CA LEU A 8 -3.80 24.84 -24.79
C LEU A 8 -4.76 23.68 -25.04
N LEU A 9 -6.03 24.00 -25.26
CA LEU A 9 -7.11 23.01 -25.41
C LEU A 9 -6.90 22.06 -26.59
N GLU A 10 -6.19 22.50 -27.63
CA GLU A 10 -5.82 21.69 -28.80
C GLU A 10 -4.89 20.51 -28.46
N HIS A 11 -4.19 20.57 -27.33
CA HIS A 11 -3.32 19.50 -26.85
C HIS A 11 -3.98 18.60 -25.79
N HIS A 12 -5.26 18.85 -25.45
CA HIS A 12 -5.95 18.00 -24.51
C HIS A 12 -6.30 16.66 -25.16
N ILE A 13 -5.94 15.60 -24.46
CA ILE A 13 -6.28 14.24 -24.84
C ILE A 13 -7.81 14.07 -24.81
N GLN A 14 -8.36 13.50 -25.88
CA GLN A 14 -9.80 13.26 -26.06
C GLN A 14 -10.13 11.77 -26.05
N ILE A 15 -11.13 11.42 -25.23
CA ILE A 15 -11.61 10.04 -25.09
C ILE A 15 -12.33 9.66 -26.38
N VAL A 16 -11.86 8.60 -27.04
CA VAL A 16 -12.51 8.02 -28.23
C VAL A 16 -13.33 6.78 -27.88
N GLY A 17 -13.03 6.10 -26.77
CA GLY A 17 -13.77 4.93 -26.34
C GLY A 17 -13.31 4.33 -25.02
N PHE A 18 -13.92 3.21 -24.64
CA PHE A 18 -13.57 2.43 -23.46
C PHE A 18 -13.40 0.97 -23.87
N ASP A 19 -12.47 0.28 -23.22
CA ASP A 19 -12.32 -1.16 -23.40
C ASP A 19 -13.54 -1.89 -22.80
N GLU A 20 -13.97 -2.97 -23.45
CA GLU A 20 -15.11 -3.77 -22.98
C GLU A 20 -14.80 -4.52 -21.67
N LYS A 21 -13.52 -4.78 -21.39
CA LYS A 21 -13.07 -5.49 -20.20
C LYS A 21 -12.70 -4.51 -19.10
N MET A 22 -13.06 -4.88 -17.88
CA MET A 22 -12.75 -4.13 -16.67
C MET A 22 -12.09 -5.06 -15.66
N LEU A 23 -10.97 -4.62 -15.08
CA LEU A 23 -10.37 -5.33 -13.96
C LEU A 23 -11.02 -4.87 -12.65
N VAL A 24 -11.40 -5.82 -11.80
CA VAL A 24 -11.83 -5.55 -10.42
C VAL A 24 -10.70 -6.00 -9.48
N LEU A 25 -10.19 -5.07 -8.68
CA LEU A 25 -9.09 -5.35 -7.76
C LEU A 25 -9.60 -6.08 -6.52
N GLN A 26 -8.75 -6.95 -5.96
CA GLN A 26 -8.99 -7.58 -4.66
C GLN A 26 -8.71 -6.60 -3.51
N SER A 27 -9.57 -5.59 -3.38
CA SER A 27 -9.54 -4.62 -2.28
C SER A 27 -10.84 -4.68 -1.46
N LEU A 28 -10.83 -4.09 -0.27
CA LEU A 28 -12.01 -4.06 0.62
C LEU A 28 -13.28 -3.54 -0.09
N ARG A 29 -13.11 -2.61 -1.03
CA ARG A 29 -14.20 -1.96 -1.77
C ARG A 29 -14.33 -2.42 -3.23
N LEU A 30 -13.56 -3.42 -3.65
CA LEU A 30 -13.59 -3.97 -5.00
C LEU A 30 -13.47 -2.87 -6.07
N LEU A 31 -12.40 -2.08 -5.96
CA LEU A 31 -12.15 -0.94 -6.85
C LEU A 31 -12.03 -1.42 -8.30
N LYS A 32 -12.56 -0.60 -9.21
CA LYS A 32 -12.67 -0.94 -10.64
C LYS A 32 -11.60 -0.21 -11.43
N ARG A 33 -10.94 -0.90 -12.36
CA ARG A 33 -9.91 -0.35 -13.23
C ARG A 33 -10.33 -0.42 -14.72
N PRO A 34 -11.06 0.59 -15.24
CA PRO A 34 -11.33 0.70 -16.67
C PRO A 34 -10.06 1.03 -17.47
N ILE A 35 -10.11 0.69 -18.75
CA ILE A 35 -9.16 1.15 -19.77
C ILE A 35 -9.92 2.11 -20.68
N VAL A 36 -9.32 3.26 -20.95
CA VAL A 36 -9.87 4.33 -21.78
C VAL A 36 -8.98 4.46 -23.02
N HIS A 37 -9.62 4.43 -24.19
CA HIS A 37 -8.95 4.63 -25.46
C HIS A 37 -9.02 6.11 -25.80
N GLU A 38 -7.87 6.68 -26.14
CA GLU A 38 -7.74 8.11 -26.42
C GLU A 38 -7.37 8.34 -27.90
N HIS A 39 -7.62 9.56 -28.39
CA HIS A 39 -7.43 9.94 -29.79
C HIS A 39 -5.96 9.91 -30.28
N ASP A 40 -5.01 9.77 -29.36
CA ASP A 40 -3.57 9.69 -29.62
C ASP A 40 -3.08 8.23 -29.78
N GLU A 41 -4.02 7.30 -29.94
CA GLU A 41 -3.78 5.84 -30.09
C GLU A 41 -3.17 5.19 -28.84
N ASN A 42 -3.19 5.87 -27.69
CA ASN A 42 -2.74 5.33 -26.41
C ASN A 42 -3.92 4.86 -25.52
N ASP A 43 -3.64 3.85 -24.71
CA ASP A 43 -4.56 3.34 -23.70
C ASP A 43 -4.20 3.88 -22.32
N TYR A 44 -5.17 4.50 -21.66
CA TYR A 44 -5.01 5.04 -20.30
C TYR A 44 -5.82 4.22 -19.31
N ARG A 45 -5.24 3.99 -18.12
CA ARG A 45 -5.85 3.20 -17.06
C ARG A 45 -6.15 4.10 -15.88
N PHE A 46 -7.34 3.91 -15.31
CA PHE A 46 -7.77 4.65 -14.13
C PHE A 46 -8.30 3.71 -13.08
N LEU A 47 -8.25 4.11 -11.82
CA LEU A 47 -8.85 3.46 -10.70
C LEU A 47 -10.07 4.25 -10.23
N VAL A 48 -11.25 3.65 -10.30
CA VAL A 48 -12.51 4.28 -9.90
C VAL A 48 -12.74 4.04 -8.42
N LYS A 49 -12.69 5.11 -7.63
CA LYS A 49 -13.04 5.19 -6.21
C LYS A 49 -14.50 5.63 -6.07
N ASP A 50 -15.41 4.67 -6.11
CA ASP A 50 -16.84 4.92 -5.92
C ASP A 50 -17.19 5.07 -4.42
N GLY A 51 -18.06 6.02 -4.09
CA GLY A 51 -18.54 6.25 -2.73
C GLY A 51 -17.49 6.75 -1.72
N GLU A 52 -16.37 7.30 -2.18
CA GLU A 52 -15.33 7.88 -1.33
C GLU A 52 -15.19 9.39 -1.53
N GLU A 53 -14.91 10.10 -0.44
CA GLU A 53 -14.55 11.51 -0.52
C GLU A 53 -13.08 11.64 -0.96
N ILE A 54 -12.84 12.03 -2.21
CA ILE A 54 -11.49 12.14 -2.79
C ILE A 54 -10.76 13.44 -2.45
N ARG A 55 -11.44 14.42 -1.86
CA ARG A 55 -10.86 15.76 -1.61
C ARG A 55 -9.59 15.70 -0.75
N PRO A 56 -9.50 14.86 0.30
CA PRO A 56 -8.26 14.66 1.02
C PRO A 56 -7.12 14.20 0.12
N ASP A 57 -7.35 13.18 -0.72
CA ASP A 57 -6.35 12.64 -1.65
C ASP A 57 -5.88 13.72 -2.63
N GLN A 58 -6.80 14.47 -3.23
CA GLN A 58 -6.47 15.59 -4.13
C GLN A 58 -5.59 16.65 -3.47
N ARG A 59 -5.82 16.97 -2.19
CA ARG A 59 -5.03 17.94 -1.44
C ARG A 59 -3.62 17.41 -1.14
N ILE A 60 -3.50 16.12 -0.85
CA ILE A 60 -2.20 15.46 -0.63
C ILE A 60 -1.41 15.41 -1.94
N GLU A 61 -2.04 15.04 -3.06
CA GLU A 61 -1.39 15.02 -4.38
C GLU A 61 -0.93 16.43 -4.81
N ALA A 62 -1.75 17.46 -4.57
CA ALA A 62 -1.33 18.83 -4.83
C ALA A 62 -0.12 19.24 -3.97
N LEU A 63 -0.05 18.79 -2.72
CA LEU A 63 1.10 19.02 -1.87
C LEU A 63 2.35 18.30 -2.41
N PHE A 64 2.22 17.06 -2.88
CA PHE A 64 3.33 16.34 -3.54
C PHE A 64 3.80 17.05 -4.80
N SER A 65 2.91 17.62 -5.60
CA SER A 65 3.29 18.44 -6.76
C SER A 65 4.15 19.64 -6.34
N ILE A 66 3.75 20.37 -5.30
CA ILE A 66 4.52 21.51 -4.78
C ILE A 66 5.87 21.05 -4.23
N MET A 67 5.92 19.90 -3.56
CA MET A 67 7.16 19.32 -3.07
C MET A 67 8.09 18.94 -4.22
N ASN A 68 7.58 18.27 -5.26
CA ASN A 68 8.36 17.92 -6.46
C ASN A 68 8.97 19.16 -7.12
N ASP A 69 8.19 20.24 -7.26
CA ASP A 69 8.69 21.51 -7.81
C ASP A 69 9.82 22.12 -6.95
N LEU A 70 9.76 21.91 -5.62
CA LEU A 70 10.79 22.38 -4.68
C LEU A 70 12.04 21.50 -4.70
N TYR A 71 11.87 20.19 -4.83
CA TYR A 71 12.93 19.17 -4.78
C TYR A 71 13.39 18.75 -6.17
N HIS A 72 13.39 19.67 -7.14
CA HIS A 72 13.55 19.46 -8.59
C HIS A 72 14.71 18.54 -9.04
N ASP A 73 15.68 18.24 -8.16
CA ASP A 73 16.84 17.35 -8.39
C ASP A 73 16.86 16.05 -7.55
N ASP A 74 16.11 15.91 -6.44
CA ASP A 74 16.32 14.85 -5.44
C ASP A 74 15.12 13.95 -5.12
N ALA A 75 13.90 14.30 -5.53
CA ALA A 75 12.73 13.46 -5.26
C ALA A 75 11.72 13.47 -6.41
N ASN A 76 11.78 12.43 -7.25
CA ASN A 76 10.71 12.10 -8.18
C ASN A 76 9.59 11.38 -7.40
N PHE A 77 8.79 12.10 -6.60
CA PHE A 77 7.56 11.50 -6.12
C PHE A 77 6.64 11.29 -7.32
N ILE A 78 6.18 10.05 -7.51
CA ILE A 78 5.23 9.72 -8.58
C ILE A 78 3.92 10.43 -8.27
N SER A 79 3.63 11.53 -8.97
CA SER A 79 2.36 12.24 -8.82
C SER A 79 1.26 11.41 -9.48
N MET A 80 0.21 11.10 -8.72
CA MET A 80 -0.98 10.44 -9.26
C MET A 80 -2.07 11.50 -9.41
N SER A 81 -2.55 11.71 -10.63
CA SER A 81 -3.65 12.66 -10.81
C SER A 81 -4.96 12.10 -10.23
N THR A 82 -5.59 12.84 -9.32
CA THR A 82 -6.90 12.50 -8.76
C THR A 82 -7.94 13.51 -9.23
N LYS A 83 -8.91 13.09 -10.03
CA LYS A 83 -10.00 13.94 -10.52
C LYS A 83 -11.32 13.19 -10.40
N LEU A 84 -12.37 13.82 -9.88
CA LEU A 84 -13.75 13.33 -10.02
C LEU A 84 -14.00 11.84 -9.65
N GLY A 85 -13.33 11.31 -8.63
CA GLY A 85 -13.54 9.93 -8.18
C GLY A 85 -12.63 8.92 -8.89
N ILE A 86 -11.80 9.37 -9.82
CA ILE A 86 -10.81 8.54 -10.51
C ILE A 86 -9.39 8.96 -10.13
N VAL A 87 -8.53 7.95 -9.99
CA VAL A 87 -7.09 8.09 -9.78
C VAL A 87 -6.39 7.44 -10.96
N GLU A 88 -5.34 8.05 -11.47
CA GLU A 88 -4.50 7.44 -12.49
C GLU A 88 -3.90 6.11 -12.01
N TRP A 89 -3.91 5.09 -12.87
CA TRP A 89 -3.31 3.80 -12.57
C TRP A 89 -1.87 3.76 -13.05
N LEU A 90 -0.95 3.47 -12.14
CA LEU A 90 0.46 3.26 -12.47
C LEU A 90 0.68 1.84 -12.95
N ASP A 91 1.03 1.70 -14.23
CA ASP A 91 1.35 0.41 -14.82
C ASP A 91 2.62 -0.21 -14.24
N ASN A 92 2.69 -1.54 -14.32
CA ASN A 92 3.80 -2.35 -13.80
C ASN A 92 4.09 -2.15 -12.30
N THR A 93 3.10 -1.68 -11.54
CA THR A 93 3.15 -1.62 -10.08
C THR A 93 2.37 -2.77 -9.46
N ARG A 94 2.78 -3.18 -8.26
CA ARG A 94 2.06 -4.15 -7.43
C ARG A 94 2.20 -3.84 -5.94
N PRO A 95 1.24 -4.24 -5.09
CA PRO A 95 1.34 -4.03 -3.65
C PRO A 95 2.60 -4.67 -3.05
N LEU A 96 3.30 -3.94 -2.18
CA LEU A 96 4.48 -4.46 -1.47
C LEU A 96 4.16 -5.74 -0.68
N LYS A 97 2.96 -5.84 -0.11
CA LYS A 97 2.51 -7.04 0.61
C LYS A 97 2.58 -8.29 -0.28
N GLU A 98 2.05 -8.22 -1.49
CA GLU A 98 2.05 -9.33 -2.45
C GLU A 98 3.49 -9.73 -2.81
N LEU A 99 4.35 -8.75 -3.08
CA LEU A 99 5.78 -8.97 -3.35
C LEU A 99 6.49 -9.72 -2.21
N ILE A 100 6.18 -9.37 -0.96
CA ILE A 100 6.76 -10.01 0.23
C ILE A 100 6.17 -11.41 0.44
N GLU A 101 4.86 -11.58 0.27
CA GLU A 101 4.17 -12.87 0.43
C GLU A 101 4.68 -13.91 -0.58
N GLU A 102 4.94 -13.52 -1.83
CA GLU A 102 5.56 -14.37 -2.85
C GLU A 102 7.00 -14.78 -2.54
N SER A 103 7.68 -14.06 -1.63
CA SER A 103 9.10 -14.29 -1.32
C SER A 103 9.34 -15.37 -0.27
N TYR A 104 8.29 -15.82 0.40
CA TYR A 104 8.35 -16.97 1.29
C TYR A 104 8.62 -18.26 0.51
N THR A 105 9.34 -19.19 1.15
CA THR A 105 9.44 -20.58 0.70
C THR A 105 8.17 -21.34 1.09
N ASN A 106 7.89 -22.45 0.40
CA ASN A 106 6.74 -23.31 0.72
C ASN A 106 6.77 -23.77 2.19
N SER A 107 7.94 -24.16 2.69
CA SER A 107 8.11 -24.56 4.10
C SER A 107 7.83 -23.44 5.09
N GLU A 108 8.26 -22.21 4.80
CA GLU A 108 7.93 -21.06 5.66
C GLU A 108 6.44 -20.73 5.59
N HIS A 109 5.81 -20.86 4.42
CA HIS A 109 4.38 -20.68 4.26
C HIS A 109 3.58 -21.72 5.07
N ASP A 110 4.01 -22.99 5.05
CA ASP A 110 3.39 -24.06 5.83
C ASP A 110 3.46 -23.77 7.35
N ILE A 111 4.61 -23.31 7.85
CA ILE A 111 4.79 -22.93 9.27
C ILE A 111 3.84 -21.79 9.65
N ILE A 112 3.70 -20.81 8.75
CA ILE A 112 2.77 -19.68 8.91
C ILE A 112 1.32 -20.18 8.99
N THR A 113 0.90 -21.03 8.06
CA THR A 113 -0.46 -21.58 8.01
C THR A 113 -0.77 -22.45 9.24
N GLN A 114 0.21 -23.23 9.72
CA GLN A 114 0.09 -24.12 10.88
C GLN A 114 -0.03 -23.39 12.23
N GLY A 115 0.18 -22.08 12.25
CA GLY A 115 -0.22 -21.24 13.39
C GLY A 115 0.92 -20.58 14.16
N GLN A 116 2.17 -20.69 13.68
CA GLN A 116 3.29 -19.89 14.19
C GLN A 116 3.42 -18.53 13.48
N HIS A 117 2.31 -18.04 12.90
CA HIS A 117 2.29 -16.77 12.19
C HIS A 117 2.42 -15.59 13.16
N SER A 118 3.18 -14.56 12.76
CA SER A 118 3.38 -13.33 13.53
C SER A 118 2.07 -12.66 13.94
N ILE A 119 1.03 -12.69 13.09
CA ILE A 119 -0.30 -12.15 13.43
C ILE A 119 -0.93 -12.91 14.60
N LYS A 120 -0.83 -14.25 14.63
CA LYS A 120 -1.40 -15.04 15.72
C LYS A 120 -0.65 -14.79 17.03
N LEU A 121 0.69 -14.77 16.98
CA LEU A 121 1.52 -14.45 18.14
C LEU A 121 1.24 -13.03 18.68
N TYR A 122 1.01 -12.05 17.79
CA TYR A 122 0.62 -10.71 18.20
C TYR A 122 -0.78 -10.69 18.84
N GLN A 123 -1.75 -11.41 18.27
CA GLN A 123 -3.09 -11.54 18.87
C GLN A 123 -3.02 -12.18 20.26
N GLU A 124 -2.24 -13.23 20.43
CA GLU A 124 -2.00 -13.88 21.73
C GLU A 124 -1.32 -12.93 22.72
N TYR A 125 -0.30 -12.19 22.29
CA TYR A 125 0.35 -11.16 23.09
C TYR A 125 -0.67 -10.13 23.62
N VAL A 126 -1.54 -9.60 22.75
CA VAL A 126 -2.55 -8.62 23.16
C VAL A 126 -3.57 -9.24 24.12
N ILE A 127 -4.05 -10.45 23.84
CA ILE A 127 -5.04 -11.16 24.68
C ILE A 127 -4.46 -11.51 26.04
N ASN A 128 -3.21 -11.98 26.11
CA ASN A 128 -2.57 -12.40 27.35
C ASN A 128 -2.26 -11.22 28.28
N ASN A 129 -1.95 -10.06 27.71
CA ASN A 129 -1.66 -8.85 28.48
C ASN A 129 -2.91 -8.02 28.80
N PHE A 130 -4.07 -8.40 28.27
CA PHE A 130 -5.36 -7.86 28.67
C PHE A 130 -5.82 -8.50 29.99
N GLN A 131 -5.61 -7.80 31.10
CA GLN A 131 -5.77 -8.31 32.47
C GLN A 131 -7.24 -8.48 32.94
N LYS A 132 -8.22 -8.13 32.12
CA LYS A 132 -9.66 -8.20 32.45
C LYS A 132 -10.31 -9.46 31.87
N PRO A 133 -11.43 -9.95 32.46
CA PRO A 133 -12.14 -11.11 31.93
C PRO A 133 -12.44 -10.92 30.44
N LYS A 134 -12.21 -11.99 29.65
CA LYS A 134 -12.46 -11.99 28.20
C LYS A 134 -13.84 -11.38 27.94
N PRO A 135 -13.94 -10.27 27.18
CA PRO A 135 -15.21 -9.63 26.96
C PRO A 135 -16.15 -10.59 26.22
N THR A 136 -17.38 -10.69 26.69
CA THR A 136 -18.47 -11.28 25.91
C THR A 136 -18.59 -10.49 24.60
N ALA A 137 -18.86 -11.19 23.49
CA ALA A 137 -18.66 -10.78 22.10
C ALA A 137 -19.36 -9.48 21.61
N LYS A 138 -19.91 -8.63 22.50
CA LYS A 138 -20.70 -7.45 22.15
C LYS A 138 -20.18 -6.10 22.67
N SER A 139 -19.10 -6.00 23.45
CA SER A 139 -18.80 -4.70 24.10
C SER A 139 -17.34 -4.42 24.49
N THR A 140 -16.36 -4.61 23.59
CA THR A 140 -15.09 -3.90 23.74
C THR A 140 -14.62 -3.41 22.39
N SER A 141 -14.56 -2.09 22.22
CA SER A 141 -13.87 -1.48 21.09
C SER A 141 -12.40 -1.89 21.17
N ASN A 142 -11.83 -2.41 20.08
CA ASN A 142 -10.40 -2.76 19.99
C ASN A 142 -9.50 -1.63 20.54
N THR A 143 -9.94 -0.37 20.42
CA THR A 143 -9.28 0.81 21.00
C THR A 143 -9.05 0.72 22.51
N ILE A 144 -10.04 0.24 23.28
CA ILE A 144 -9.93 0.14 24.75
C ILE A 144 -8.92 -0.93 25.14
N MET A 145 -8.95 -2.06 24.43
CA MET A 145 -7.99 -3.15 24.64
C MET A 145 -6.55 -2.69 24.43
N TYR A 146 -6.27 -1.98 23.33
CA TYR A 146 -4.93 -1.45 23.07
C TYR A 146 -4.51 -0.37 24.08
N ALA A 147 -5.43 0.49 24.51
CA ALA A 147 -5.14 1.50 25.54
C ALA A 147 -4.75 0.86 26.88
N GLU A 148 -5.40 -0.24 27.26
CA GLU A 148 -5.08 -0.96 28.50
C GLU A 148 -3.74 -1.67 28.42
N VAL A 149 -3.45 -2.37 27.32
CA VAL A 149 -2.13 -3.00 27.10
C VAL A 149 -1.01 -1.96 27.12
N PHE A 150 -1.26 -0.78 26.55
CA PHE A 150 -0.29 0.31 26.57
C PHE A 150 0.02 0.82 27.98
N VAL A 151 -0.98 0.88 28.86
CA VAL A 151 -0.79 1.34 30.25
C VAL A 151 -0.21 0.24 31.15
N SER A 152 -0.52 -1.03 30.87
CA SER A 152 -0.15 -2.16 31.73
C SER A 152 1.28 -2.64 31.55
N LEU A 153 1.92 -2.34 30.42
CA LEU A 153 3.24 -2.85 30.07
C LEU A 153 4.35 -1.80 30.15
N THR A 154 5.53 -2.27 30.55
CA THR A 154 6.75 -1.47 30.50
C THR A 154 7.39 -1.56 29.12
N LYS A 155 8.23 -0.57 28.78
CA LYS A 155 9.01 -0.56 27.54
C LYS A 155 9.82 -1.85 27.33
N ILE A 156 10.45 -2.37 28.38
CA ILE A 156 11.31 -3.56 28.31
C ILE A 156 10.49 -4.79 27.92
N GLN A 157 9.33 -5.00 28.55
CA GLN A 157 8.43 -6.12 28.23
C GLN A 157 7.97 -6.06 26.77
N VAL A 158 7.58 -4.87 26.30
CA VAL A 158 7.15 -4.67 24.91
C VAL A 158 8.29 -4.97 23.93
N GLU A 159 9.52 -4.56 24.24
CA GLU A 159 10.69 -4.86 23.40
C GLU A 159 11.01 -6.37 23.32
N GLU A 160 10.89 -7.07 24.45
CA GLU A 160 11.11 -8.53 24.51
C GLU A 160 10.04 -9.29 23.71
N ASP A 161 8.76 -8.95 23.91
CA ASP A 161 7.65 -9.56 23.19
C ASP A 161 7.69 -9.23 21.69
N PHE A 162 8.03 -7.98 21.34
CA PHE A 162 8.21 -7.59 19.94
C PHE A 162 9.31 -8.39 19.26
N LYS A 163 10.48 -8.53 19.89
CA LYS A 163 11.58 -9.34 19.33
C LYS A 163 11.18 -10.79 19.15
N LYS A 164 10.42 -11.36 20.09
CA LYS A 164 9.88 -12.72 19.98
C LYS A 164 8.96 -12.85 18.78
N ILE A 165 8.02 -11.93 18.58
CA ILE A 165 7.11 -11.95 17.42
C ILE A 165 7.86 -11.70 16.11
N GLN A 166 8.84 -10.80 16.11
CA GLN A 166 9.64 -10.51 14.93
C GLN A 166 10.50 -11.70 14.51
N SER A 167 10.97 -12.51 15.47
CA SER A 167 11.89 -13.63 15.22
C SER A 167 11.33 -14.71 14.28
N VAL A 168 10.00 -14.81 14.16
CA VAL A 168 9.37 -15.78 13.25
C VAL A 168 9.26 -15.25 11.81
N VAL A 169 9.54 -13.97 11.56
CA VAL A 169 9.51 -13.37 10.23
C VAL A 169 10.92 -13.42 9.63
N PRO A 170 11.13 -14.07 8.47
CA PRO A 170 12.44 -14.09 7.82
C PRO A 170 12.92 -12.67 7.48
N SER A 171 14.15 -12.35 7.86
CA SER A 171 14.71 -11.00 7.74
C SER A 171 15.10 -10.59 6.32
N ASP A 172 15.16 -11.55 5.39
CA ASP A 172 15.67 -11.38 4.04
C ASP A 172 14.60 -11.44 2.95
N LEU A 173 13.31 -11.41 3.28
CA LEU A 173 12.20 -11.51 2.32
C LEU A 173 12.29 -10.47 1.20
N LEU A 174 12.48 -9.18 1.53
CA LEU A 174 12.62 -8.13 0.52
C LEU A 174 13.87 -8.33 -0.35
N ARG A 175 14.96 -8.84 0.25
CA ARG A 175 16.18 -9.17 -0.49
C ARG A 175 15.92 -10.31 -1.48
N ARG A 176 15.23 -11.38 -1.07
CA ARG A 176 14.82 -12.49 -1.95
C ARG A 176 13.92 -11.97 -3.07
N ALA A 177 12.99 -11.07 -2.75
CA ALA A 177 12.10 -10.44 -3.72
C ALA A 177 12.89 -9.74 -4.84
N TYR A 178 13.89 -8.92 -4.48
CA TYR A 178 14.74 -8.27 -5.47
C TYR A 178 15.55 -9.24 -6.32
N TYR A 179 16.07 -10.34 -5.74
CA TYR A 179 16.75 -11.36 -6.53
C TYR A 179 15.83 -12.09 -7.53
N LYS A 180 14.53 -12.22 -7.22
CA LYS A 180 13.56 -12.82 -8.15
C LYS A 180 13.22 -11.89 -9.32
N ILE A 181 13.30 -10.58 -9.11
CA ILE A 181 12.95 -9.57 -10.13
C ILE A 181 14.17 -9.23 -11.00
N ALA A 182 15.36 -9.13 -10.39
CA ALA A 182 16.57 -8.74 -11.10
C ALA A 182 17.11 -9.87 -12.00
N ASN A 183 17.42 -9.55 -13.25
CA ASN A 183 18.05 -10.46 -14.20
C ASN A 183 19.59 -10.42 -14.14
N SER A 184 20.16 -9.44 -13.43
CA SER A 184 21.61 -9.27 -13.26
C SER A 184 21.97 -8.68 -11.89
N HIS A 185 23.25 -8.80 -11.52
CA HIS A 185 23.77 -8.19 -10.29
C HIS A 185 23.79 -6.66 -10.34
N GLU A 186 23.98 -6.09 -11.52
CA GLU A 186 23.94 -4.64 -11.74
C GLU A 186 22.51 -4.12 -11.57
N GLU A 187 21.52 -4.80 -12.15
CA GLU A 187 20.10 -4.48 -11.96
C GLU A 187 19.68 -4.57 -10.49
N LEU A 188 20.12 -5.61 -9.78
CA LEU A 188 19.91 -5.74 -8.34
C LEU A 188 20.50 -4.56 -7.55
N TYR A 189 21.68 -4.08 -7.94
CA TYR A 189 22.31 -2.93 -7.31
C TYR A 189 21.49 -1.65 -7.56
N THR A 190 21.05 -1.44 -8.79
CA THR A 190 20.20 -0.30 -9.17
C THR A 190 18.86 -0.31 -8.44
N LEU A 191 18.19 -1.46 -8.33
CA LEU A 191 16.91 -1.59 -7.62
C LEU A 191 17.00 -1.31 -6.12
N ARG A 192 18.20 -1.34 -5.54
CA ARG A 192 18.43 -1.13 -4.09
C ARG A 192 18.87 0.27 -3.73
N ARG A 193 19.30 1.05 -4.72
CA ARG A 193 19.87 2.39 -4.52
C ARG A 193 18.77 3.39 -4.21
#